data_AF-A0A837CMV7-F1
#
_entry.id   AF-A0A837CMV7-F1
#
_cell.length_a   1.000
_cell.length_b   1.000
_cell.length_c   1.000
_cell.angle_alpha   90.00
_cell.angle_beta   90.00
_cell.angle_gamma   90.00
#
_symmetry.space_group_name_H-M   'P 1'
#
loop_
_entity.id
_entity.type
_entity.pdbx_description
1 polymer ?
#
loop_
_entity_poly.entity_id
_entity_poly.type
_entity_poly.pdbx_seq_one_letter_code
_entity_poly.pdbx_strand_id
1 'polypeptide(L)'
;MKQLFKGEGFDRLVLAGGGVPRDVLSLFLEAMSAHDGEAVGKDEVRVLSKSNLERRIEELKKDSHADEQDLLIAGIYMLRSFCLSKKTNIFLVPEKMMQQQEEWKSLFNRLLDYRIIHQAGSALTHKSSAGNYQAFAIDIGCYAHFRKMENRFTEIDLSRSEAKDQMRSAPILTEQELGLLSSSVPQNAEQLLVQQPEEVE
;
A
#
# COMPACT_ATOMS: atom_id res chain seq x y z
N MET A 1 -5.66 -5.04 26.81
CA MET A 1 -5.48 -4.25 25.58
C MET A 1 -4.89 -2.86 25.86
N LYS A 2 -5.48 -2.03 26.74
CA LYS A 2 -4.98 -0.67 27.06
C LYS A 2 -3.55 -0.57 27.64
N GLN A 3 -2.97 -1.68 28.14
CA GLN A 3 -1.58 -1.72 28.61
C GLN A 3 -0.59 -2.08 27.49
N LEU A 4 -1.06 -2.65 26.38
CA LEU A 4 -0.22 -3.09 25.25
C LEU A 4 -0.24 -2.09 24.08
N PHE A 5 -1.29 -1.27 23.99
CA PHE A 5 -1.47 -0.31 22.91
C PHE A 5 -1.84 1.08 23.45
N LYS A 6 -1.26 2.12 22.85
CA LYS A 6 -1.59 3.54 23.11
C LYS A 6 -2.29 4.15 21.88
N GLY A 7 -3.37 4.91 22.14
CA GLY A 7 -4.15 5.57 21.08
C GLY A 7 -4.62 4.58 19.99
N GLU A 8 -4.38 4.94 18.73
CA GLU A 8 -4.71 4.15 17.53
C GLU A 8 -3.68 3.07 17.18
N GLY A 9 -2.76 2.73 18.10
CA GLY A 9 -1.65 1.80 17.83
C GLY A 9 -2.10 0.44 17.33
N PHE A 10 -3.18 -0.12 17.87
CA PHE A 10 -3.72 -1.39 17.40
C PHE A 10 -4.30 -1.31 15.98
N ASP A 11 -5.12 -0.30 15.70
CA ASP A 11 -5.74 -0.12 14.38
C ASP A 11 -4.68 0.09 13.29
N ARG A 12 -3.65 0.89 13.60
CA ARG A 12 -2.48 1.07 12.72
C ARG A 12 -1.73 -0.24 12.49
N LEU A 13 -1.58 -1.07 13.52
CA LEU A 13 -0.90 -2.35 13.39
C LEU A 13 -1.70 -3.34 12.52
N VAL A 14 -3.03 -3.33 12.64
CA VAL A 14 -3.91 -4.12 11.78
C VAL A 14 -3.75 -3.72 10.30
N LEU A 15 -3.68 -2.41 10.03
CA LEU A 15 -3.39 -1.90 8.68
C LEU A 15 -2.00 -2.32 8.19
N ALA A 16 -0.98 -2.28 9.03
CA ALA A 16 0.38 -2.73 8.71
C ALA A 16 0.49 -4.23 8.40
N GLY A 17 -0.31 -5.04 9.08
CA GLY A 17 -0.48 -6.46 8.78
C GLY A 17 -1.41 -6.73 7.59
N GLY A 18 -1.94 -5.72 6.90
CA GLY A 18 -2.89 -5.91 5.80
C GLY A 18 -4.20 -6.60 6.23
N GLY A 19 -4.55 -6.54 7.52
CA GLY A 19 -5.66 -7.31 8.09
C GLY A 19 -5.40 -8.82 8.23
N VAL A 20 -4.21 -9.31 7.88
CA VAL A 20 -3.83 -10.72 7.99
C VAL A 20 -3.37 -11.01 9.43
N PRO A 21 -4.08 -11.87 10.20
CA PRO A 21 -3.79 -12.06 11.63
C PRO A 21 -2.34 -12.47 11.93
N ARG A 22 -1.75 -13.31 11.07
CA ARG A 22 -0.36 -13.75 11.21
C ARG A 22 0.64 -12.59 11.13
N ASP A 23 0.42 -11.68 10.19
CA ASP A 23 1.30 -10.54 9.95
C ASP A 23 1.15 -9.52 11.08
N VAL A 24 -0.09 -9.26 11.50
CA VAL A 24 -0.39 -8.40 12.67
C VAL A 24 0.34 -8.91 13.92
N LEU A 25 0.27 -10.21 14.20
CA LEU A 25 0.97 -10.81 15.34
C LEU A 25 2.49 -10.74 15.20
N SER A 26 3.01 -10.95 13.99
CA SER A 26 4.46 -10.90 13.74
C SER A 26 5.00 -9.48 13.96
N LEU A 27 4.30 -8.47 13.43
CA LEU A 27 4.62 -7.05 13.65
C LEU A 27 4.43 -6.63 15.11
N PHE A 28 3.42 -7.18 15.81
CA PHE A 28 3.23 -6.92 17.23
C PHE A 28 4.44 -7.39 18.05
N LEU A 29 4.90 -8.62 17.81
CA LEU A 29 6.05 -9.18 18.52
C LEU A 29 7.33 -8.39 18.25
N GLU A 30 7.52 -7.94 17.01
CA GLU A 30 8.63 -7.06 16.62
C GLU A 30 8.55 -5.71 17.36
N ALA A 31 7.36 -5.10 17.41
CA ALA A 31 7.12 -3.85 18.14
C ALA A 31 7.44 -3.96 19.63
N MET A 32 6.97 -5.03 20.27
CA MET A 32 7.20 -5.26 21.70
C MET A 32 8.68 -5.51 22.01
N SER A 33 9.39 -6.19 21.12
CA SER A 33 10.82 -6.50 21.28
C SER A 33 11.70 -5.26 21.15
N ALA A 34 11.30 -4.28 20.33
CA ALA A 34 12.05 -3.05 20.12
C ALA A 34 11.93 -2.04 21.26
N HIS A 35 10.93 -2.16 22.13
CA HIS A 35 10.55 -1.13 23.10
C HIS A 35 10.46 -1.61 24.56
N ASP A 36 11.19 -2.68 24.94
CA ASP A 36 11.31 -3.18 26.33
C ASP A 36 9.98 -3.25 27.11
N GLY A 37 8.89 -3.64 26.42
CA GLY A 37 7.57 -3.76 27.04
C GLY A 37 6.71 -2.49 27.08
N GLU A 38 7.15 -1.37 26.48
CA GLU A 38 6.31 -0.17 26.33
C GLU A 38 5.11 -0.42 25.41
N ALA A 39 4.02 0.34 25.63
CA ALA A 39 2.82 0.23 24.84
C ALA A 39 3.03 0.70 23.39
N VAL A 40 2.62 -0.13 22.43
CA VAL A 40 2.72 0.12 20.99
C VAL A 40 1.75 1.21 20.55
N GLY A 41 2.26 2.27 19.93
CA GLY A 41 1.46 3.37 19.40
C GLY A 41 1.69 3.61 17.91
N LYS A 42 1.11 4.71 17.43
CA LYS A 42 1.16 5.08 16.01
C LYS A 42 2.59 5.27 15.49
N ASP A 43 3.49 5.80 16.31
CA ASP A 43 4.85 6.14 15.89
C ASP A 43 5.71 4.89 15.77
N GLU A 44 5.55 3.93 16.69
CA GLU A 44 6.21 2.63 16.62
C GLU A 44 5.73 1.83 15.40
N VAL A 45 4.41 1.79 15.17
CA VAL A 45 3.85 1.12 13.98
C VAL A 45 4.32 1.80 12.69
N ARG A 46 4.47 3.13 12.67
CA ARG A 46 4.98 3.87 11.51
C ARG A 46 6.40 3.43 11.13
N VAL A 47 7.28 3.29 12.12
CA VAL A 47 8.66 2.82 11.90
C VAL A 47 8.65 1.38 11.38
N LEU A 48 7.91 0.50 12.04
CA LEU A 48 7.80 -0.92 11.65
C LEU A 48 7.23 -1.11 10.25
N SER A 49 6.23 -0.32 9.88
CA SER A 49 5.60 -0.37 8.55
C SER A 49 6.61 -0.12 7.44
N LYS A 50 7.56 0.80 7.65
CA LYS A 50 8.64 1.06 6.69
C LYS A 50 9.56 -0.14 6.56
N SER A 51 10.09 -0.63 7.67
CA SER A 51 11.00 -1.79 7.68
C SER A 51 10.33 -3.05 7.13
N ASN A 52 9.02 -3.20 7.35
CA ASN A 52 8.23 -4.29 6.79
C ASN A 52 8.09 -4.18 5.27
N LEU A 53 7.87 -2.97 4.72
CA LEU A 53 7.88 -2.77 3.27
C LEU A 53 9.25 -3.09 2.67
N GLU A 54 10.34 -2.61 3.29
CA GLU A 54 11.71 -2.92 2.84
C GLU A 54 11.97 -4.43 2.83
N ARG A 55 11.54 -5.14 3.88
CA ARG A 55 11.63 -6.60 3.97
C ARG A 55 10.83 -7.29 2.86
N ARG A 56 9.59 -6.85 2.58
CA ARG A 56 8.77 -7.41 1.49
C ARG A 56 9.40 -7.18 0.12
N ILE A 57 10.03 -6.03 -0.10
CA ILE A 57 10.80 -5.75 -1.32
C ILE A 57 11.99 -6.72 -1.44
N GLU A 58 12.73 -6.94 -0.35
CA GLU A 58 13.85 -7.89 -0.34
C GLU A 58 13.41 -9.35 -0.51
N GLU A 59 12.29 -9.76 0.07
CA GLU A 59 11.67 -11.08 -0.15
C GLU A 59 11.28 -11.25 -1.61
N LEU A 60 10.60 -10.26 -2.18
CA LEU A 60 10.22 -10.23 -3.58
C LEU A 60 11.42 -10.42 -4.50
N LYS A 61 12.51 -9.68 -4.28
CA LYS A 61 13.74 -9.79 -5.08
C LYS A 61 14.39 -11.17 -5.01
N LYS A 62 14.29 -11.86 -3.87
CA LYS A 62 14.85 -13.20 -3.69
C LYS A 62 13.99 -14.29 -4.35
N ASP A 63 12.68 -14.09 -4.35
CA ASP A 63 11.71 -15.10 -4.78
C ASP A 63 11.26 -14.93 -6.25
N SER A 64 11.50 -13.75 -6.87
CA SER A 64 11.20 -13.48 -8.28
C SER A 64 12.35 -13.84 -9.23
N HIS A 65 12.02 -14.13 -10.49
CA HIS A 65 13.04 -14.19 -11.54
C HIS A 65 13.60 -12.80 -11.86
N ALA A 66 14.81 -12.72 -12.41
CA ALA A 66 15.49 -11.43 -12.64
C ALA A 66 14.73 -10.49 -13.60
N ASP A 67 14.06 -11.04 -14.61
CA ASP A 67 13.21 -10.34 -15.57
C ASP A 67 11.89 -9.86 -14.96
N GLU A 68 11.37 -10.59 -13.97
CA GLU A 68 10.17 -10.24 -13.22
C GLU A 68 10.45 -9.18 -12.14
N GLN A 69 11.64 -9.21 -11.53
CA GLN A 69 12.05 -8.31 -10.46
C GLN A 69 11.90 -6.83 -10.86
N ASP A 70 12.44 -6.45 -12.00
CA ASP A 70 12.40 -5.05 -12.47
C ASP A 70 10.96 -4.57 -12.70
N LEU A 71 10.12 -5.44 -13.28
CA LEU A 71 8.69 -5.17 -13.49
C LEU A 71 7.95 -4.98 -12.18
N LEU A 72 8.24 -5.82 -11.18
CA LEU A 72 7.61 -5.74 -9.87
C LEU A 72 8.02 -4.46 -9.15
N ILE A 73 9.31 -4.14 -9.09
CA ILE A 73 9.82 -2.90 -8.48
C ILE A 73 9.22 -1.66 -9.17
N ALA A 74 9.17 -1.66 -10.50
CA ALA A 74 8.47 -0.63 -11.27
C ALA A 74 7.00 -0.53 -10.85
N GLY A 75 6.30 -1.67 -10.71
CA GLY A 75 4.93 -1.75 -10.20
C GLY A 75 4.74 -1.07 -8.85
N ILE A 76 5.58 -1.39 -7.86
CA ILE A 76 5.53 -0.77 -6.53
C ILE A 76 5.67 0.76 -6.64
N TYR A 77 6.67 1.21 -7.41
CA TYR A 77 6.94 2.63 -7.61
C TYR A 77 5.76 3.35 -8.27
N MET A 78 5.18 2.78 -9.33
CA MET A 78 4.04 3.35 -10.05
C MET A 78 2.83 3.53 -9.13
N LEU A 79 2.45 2.47 -8.40
CA LEU A 79 1.26 2.50 -7.55
C LEU A 79 1.42 3.44 -6.35
N ARG A 80 2.61 3.44 -5.72
CA ARG A 80 2.95 4.41 -4.67
C ARG A 80 2.88 5.83 -5.21
N SER A 81 3.50 6.10 -6.36
CA SER A 81 3.52 7.44 -6.97
C SER A 81 2.12 7.93 -7.32
N PHE A 82 1.28 7.07 -7.91
CA PHE A 82 -0.11 7.37 -8.21
C PHE A 82 -0.87 7.74 -6.94
N CYS A 83 -0.86 6.87 -5.93
CA CYS A 83 -1.57 7.07 -4.66
C CYS A 83 -1.12 8.33 -3.91
N LEU A 84 0.19 8.57 -3.84
CA LEU A 84 0.74 9.78 -3.22
C LEU A 84 0.33 11.04 -3.98
N SER A 85 0.34 11.02 -5.32
CA SER A 85 -0.09 12.17 -6.12
C SER A 85 -1.58 12.50 -5.93
N LYS A 86 -2.42 11.46 -5.79
CA LYS A 86 -3.86 11.57 -5.52
C LYS A 86 -4.18 11.74 -4.04
N LYS A 87 -3.18 11.65 -3.16
CA LYS A 87 -3.25 11.80 -1.70
C LYS A 87 -4.23 10.82 -1.05
N THR A 88 -4.22 9.56 -1.46
CA THR A 88 -5.07 8.49 -0.89
C THR A 88 -4.33 7.15 -0.92
N ASN A 89 -4.70 6.21 -0.05
CA ASN A 89 -4.18 4.85 -0.05
C ASN A 89 -4.94 3.91 -1.01
N ILE A 90 -6.08 4.35 -1.55
CA ILE A 90 -6.93 3.52 -2.41
C ILE A 90 -6.86 3.98 -3.87
N PHE A 91 -6.84 3.00 -4.78
CA PHE A 91 -7.10 3.21 -6.19
C PHE A 91 -8.09 2.17 -6.72
N LEU A 92 -8.80 2.54 -7.80
CA LEU A 92 -9.75 1.68 -8.49
C LEU A 92 -9.20 1.24 -9.84
N VAL A 93 -9.32 -0.04 -10.17
CA VAL A 93 -8.96 -0.57 -11.49
C VAL A 93 -10.23 -1.07 -12.19
N PRO A 94 -10.52 -0.67 -13.43
CA PRO A 94 -11.67 -1.19 -14.18
C PRO A 94 -11.60 -2.71 -14.30
N GLU A 95 -12.68 -3.43 -13.97
CA GLU A 95 -12.71 -4.89 -14.07
C GLU A 95 -12.44 -5.39 -15.50
N LYS A 96 -12.92 -4.64 -16.49
CA LYS A 96 -12.67 -4.94 -17.91
C LYS A 96 -11.18 -4.92 -18.24
N MET A 97 -10.39 -4.01 -17.67
CA MET A 97 -8.95 -3.99 -17.85
C MET A 97 -8.32 -5.27 -17.27
N MET A 98 -8.69 -5.64 -16.04
CA MET A 98 -8.19 -6.86 -15.38
C MET A 98 -8.56 -8.15 -16.14
N GLN A 99 -9.59 -8.12 -16.98
CA GLN A 99 -10.00 -9.24 -17.82
C GLN A 99 -9.28 -9.29 -19.18
N GLN A 100 -8.87 -8.14 -19.70
CA GLN A 100 -8.37 -8.00 -21.07
C GLN A 100 -6.85 -7.84 -21.14
N GLN A 101 -6.23 -7.32 -20.08
CA GLN A 101 -4.80 -7.02 -20.02
C GLN A 101 -4.12 -7.96 -19.02
N GLU A 102 -3.70 -9.14 -19.51
CA GLU A 102 -3.12 -10.19 -18.65
C GLU A 102 -1.81 -9.72 -17.99
N GLU A 103 -1.02 -8.86 -18.64
CA GLU A 103 0.21 -8.29 -18.09
C GLU A 103 -0.06 -7.49 -16.80
N TRP A 104 -1.03 -6.55 -16.85
CA TRP A 104 -1.40 -5.76 -15.67
C TRP A 104 -2.01 -6.60 -14.58
N LYS A 105 -2.91 -7.52 -14.96
CA LYS A 105 -3.53 -8.44 -14.01
C LYS A 105 -2.49 -9.32 -13.31
N SER A 106 -1.50 -9.85 -14.04
CA SER A 106 -0.39 -10.61 -13.48
C SER A 106 0.43 -9.76 -12.50
N LEU A 107 0.77 -8.53 -12.89
CA LEU A 107 1.46 -7.58 -12.01
C LEU A 107 0.70 -7.34 -10.70
N PHE A 108 -0.60 -7.01 -10.77
CA PHE A 108 -1.41 -6.78 -9.56
C PHE A 108 -1.52 -8.03 -8.67
N ASN A 109 -1.71 -9.21 -9.26
CA ASN A 109 -1.75 -10.47 -8.50
C ASN A 109 -0.43 -10.71 -7.77
N ARG A 110 0.70 -10.46 -8.43
CA ARG A 110 2.02 -10.62 -7.82
C ARG A 110 2.25 -9.62 -6.69
N LEU A 111 1.82 -8.37 -6.85
CA LEU A 111 1.89 -7.36 -5.79
C LEU A 111 0.97 -7.69 -4.61
N LEU A 112 -0.16 -8.37 -4.83
CA LEU A 112 -1.00 -8.94 -3.76
C LEU A 112 -0.27 -10.08 -3.03
N ASP A 113 0.36 -11.00 -3.75
CA ASP A 113 1.09 -12.14 -3.15
C ASP A 113 2.18 -11.66 -2.18
N TYR A 114 2.93 -10.63 -2.59
CA TYR A 114 3.96 -10.00 -1.76
C TYR A 114 3.40 -9.00 -0.74
N ARG A 115 2.07 -8.82 -0.67
CA ARG A 115 1.38 -7.89 0.23
C ARG A 115 1.87 -6.45 0.08
N ILE A 116 2.26 -6.05 -1.13
CA ILE A 116 2.58 -4.66 -1.46
C ILE A 116 1.29 -3.85 -1.64
N ILE A 117 0.24 -4.51 -2.12
CA ILE A 117 -1.12 -4.01 -2.14
C ILE A 117 -2.06 -5.02 -1.49
N HIS A 118 -3.26 -4.57 -1.15
CA HIS A 118 -4.31 -5.36 -0.51
C HIS A 118 -5.63 -5.20 -1.26
N GLN A 119 -6.40 -6.29 -1.40
CA GLN A 119 -7.74 -6.21 -1.98
C GLN A 119 -8.66 -5.46 -1.02
N ALA A 120 -9.20 -4.32 -1.45
CA ALA A 120 -10.08 -3.48 -0.65
C ALA A 120 -11.57 -3.68 -0.98
N GLY A 121 -11.88 -4.06 -2.22
CA GLY A 121 -13.25 -4.33 -2.64
C GLY A 121 -13.34 -4.82 -4.09
N SER A 122 -14.47 -5.40 -4.46
CA SER A 122 -14.76 -5.88 -5.82
C SER A 122 -16.16 -5.45 -6.26
N ALA A 123 -16.41 -5.46 -7.57
CA ALA A 123 -17.70 -5.06 -8.16
C ALA A 123 -18.21 -3.70 -7.65
N LEU A 124 -17.30 -2.75 -7.41
CA LEU A 124 -17.67 -1.41 -6.98
C LEU A 124 -18.09 -0.58 -8.20
N THR A 125 -19.09 0.29 -8.03
CA THR A 125 -19.41 1.33 -9.01
C THR A 125 -18.82 2.66 -8.56
N HIS A 126 -18.32 3.47 -9.50
CA HIS A 126 -17.73 4.77 -9.21
C HIS A 126 -18.80 5.87 -9.26
N LYS A 127 -18.70 6.91 -8.43
CA LYS A 127 -19.71 7.99 -8.35
C LYS A 127 -19.81 8.82 -9.64
N SER A 128 -18.72 8.90 -10.40
CA SER A 128 -18.63 9.75 -11.59
C SER A 128 -18.24 9.01 -12.87
N SER A 129 -18.15 7.68 -12.85
CA SER A 129 -17.75 6.89 -14.02
C SER A 129 -18.51 5.56 -14.08
N ALA A 130 -18.89 5.16 -15.28
CA ALA A 130 -19.67 3.95 -15.50
C ALA A 130 -18.77 2.70 -15.55
N GLY A 131 -19.31 1.58 -15.07
CA GLY A 131 -18.62 0.30 -15.04
C GLY A 131 -18.38 -0.22 -13.62
N ASN A 132 -17.76 -1.40 -13.56
CA ASN A 132 -17.38 -2.06 -12.32
C ASN A 132 -15.87 -1.97 -12.12
N TYR A 133 -15.48 -1.82 -10.86
CA TYR A 133 -14.11 -1.60 -10.45
C TYR A 133 -13.70 -2.53 -9.32
N GLN A 134 -12.46 -2.98 -9.37
CA GLN A 134 -11.76 -3.55 -8.23
C GLN A 134 -11.06 -2.43 -7.47
N ALA A 135 -11.18 -2.41 -6.15
CA ALA A 135 -10.45 -1.49 -5.29
C ALA A 135 -9.25 -2.19 -4.66
N PHE A 136 -8.13 -1.49 -4.65
CA PHE A 136 -6.89 -1.91 -4.02
C PHE A 136 -6.41 -0.83 -3.07
N ALA A 137 -5.83 -1.25 -1.95
CA ALA A 137 -5.09 -0.39 -1.04
C ALA A 137 -3.59 -0.62 -1.20
N ILE A 138 -2.79 0.44 -1.28
CA ILE A 138 -1.33 0.30 -1.12
C ILE A 138 -0.99 0.04 0.35
N ASP A 139 0.05 -0.74 0.59
CA ASP A 139 0.52 -1.01 1.95
C ASP A 139 0.87 0.27 2.70
N ILE A 140 0.62 0.29 4.02
CA ILE A 140 0.89 1.44 4.88
C ILE A 140 2.38 1.86 4.87
N GLY A 141 3.30 0.92 4.67
CA GLY A 141 4.73 1.22 4.52
C GLY A 141 5.03 2.11 3.29
N CYS A 142 4.13 2.19 2.31
CA CYS A 142 4.31 3.04 1.13
C CYS A 142 4.11 4.54 1.42
N TYR A 143 3.40 4.90 2.50
CA TYR A 143 3.01 6.30 2.75
C TYR A 143 3.14 6.75 4.21
N ALA A 144 3.15 5.86 5.21
CA ALA A 144 3.10 6.25 6.61
C ALA A 144 4.31 7.07 7.09
N HIS A 145 5.47 6.92 6.44
CA HIS A 145 6.66 7.71 6.77
C HIS A 145 6.68 9.10 6.13
N PHE A 146 5.76 9.42 5.21
CA PHE A 146 5.71 10.73 4.55
C PHE A 146 5.05 11.80 5.42
N ARG A 147 5.86 12.50 6.23
CA ARG A 147 5.39 13.65 7.02
C ARG A 147 4.77 14.77 6.16
N LYS A 148 5.23 14.98 4.93
CA LYS A 148 4.62 15.95 3.99
C LYS A 148 3.15 15.65 3.63
N MET A 149 2.73 14.42 3.86
CA MET A 149 1.38 13.94 3.63
C MET A 149 0.52 13.98 4.90
N GLU A 150 1.12 14.31 6.05
CA GLU A 150 0.43 14.54 7.31
C GLU A 150 -0.63 15.64 7.12
N ASN A 151 -1.89 15.30 7.42
CA ASN A 151 -3.09 16.12 7.20
C ASN A 151 -3.54 16.38 5.74
N ARG A 152 -2.81 15.88 4.74
CA ARG A 152 -3.17 16.03 3.32
C ARG A 152 -3.56 14.71 2.66
N PHE A 153 -3.22 13.59 3.28
CA PHE A 153 -3.56 12.25 2.83
C PHE A 153 -4.91 11.82 3.39
N THR A 154 -5.82 11.42 2.52
CA THR A 154 -7.09 10.81 2.91
C THR A 154 -6.90 9.32 2.95
N GLU A 155 -6.58 8.79 4.14
CA GLU A 155 -6.51 7.36 4.38
C GLU A 155 -7.93 6.80 4.55
N ILE A 156 -8.31 5.87 3.68
CA ILE A 156 -9.55 5.11 3.81
C ILE A 156 -9.27 3.90 4.70
N ASP A 157 -9.85 3.91 5.89
CA ASP A 157 -9.81 2.81 6.86
C ASP A 157 -10.85 1.74 6.47
N LEU A 158 -10.36 0.62 5.96
CA LEU A 158 -11.18 -0.49 5.46
C LEU A 158 -12.02 -1.18 6.55
N SER A 159 -11.75 -0.93 7.83
CA SER A 159 -12.54 -1.48 8.94
C SER A 159 -13.85 -0.72 9.19
N ARG A 160 -14.00 0.49 8.63
CA ARG A 160 -15.16 1.35 8.83
C ARG A 160 -16.32 0.99 7.92
N SER A 161 -17.54 1.14 8.41
CA SER A 161 -18.78 0.91 7.65
C SER A 161 -18.86 1.78 6.40
N GLU A 162 -18.29 3.00 6.43
CA GLU A 162 -18.34 3.97 5.35
C GLU A 162 -17.28 3.74 4.28
N ALA A 163 -16.30 2.86 4.53
CA ALA A 163 -15.15 2.64 3.63
C ALA A 163 -15.60 2.31 2.21
N LYS A 164 -16.63 1.45 2.08
CA LYS A 164 -17.18 1.09 0.77
C LYS A 164 -17.73 2.30 0.01
N ASP A 165 -18.39 3.26 0.67
CA ASP A 165 -18.89 4.46 0.00
C ASP A 165 -17.77 5.43 -0.36
N GLN A 166 -16.78 5.60 0.52
CA GLN A 166 -15.60 6.43 0.28
C GLN A 166 -14.81 5.94 -0.94
N MET A 167 -14.60 4.62 -1.06
CA MET A 167 -13.91 4.02 -2.20
C MET A 167 -14.61 4.28 -3.54
N ARG A 168 -15.92 4.55 -3.57
CA ARG A 168 -16.64 4.87 -4.83
C ARG A 168 -16.22 6.22 -5.42
N SER A 169 -15.49 7.03 -4.68
CA SER A 169 -14.88 8.28 -5.14
C SER A 169 -13.36 8.19 -5.27
N ALA A 170 -12.77 7.01 -5.04
CA ALA A 170 -11.33 6.82 -5.13
C ALA A 170 -10.86 6.98 -6.58
N PRO A 171 -9.63 7.47 -6.79
CA PRO A 171 -9.09 7.69 -8.12
C PRO A 171 -9.05 6.38 -8.92
N ILE A 172 -9.48 6.45 -10.17
CA ILE A 172 -9.42 5.34 -11.11
C ILE A 172 -8.03 5.34 -11.73
N LEU A 173 -7.36 4.20 -11.71
CA LEU A 173 -6.11 3.92 -12.41
C LEU A 173 -6.45 3.24 -13.73
N THR A 174 -6.38 4.00 -14.82
CA THR A 174 -6.69 3.54 -16.18
C THR A 174 -5.48 2.92 -16.87
N GLU A 175 -5.71 2.25 -18.01
CA GLU A 175 -4.63 1.62 -18.81
C GLU A 175 -3.68 2.66 -19.38
N GLN A 176 -4.24 3.79 -19.81
CA GLN A 176 -3.45 4.92 -20.27
C GLN A 176 -2.58 5.47 -19.15
N GLU A 177 -3.11 5.63 -17.93
CA GLU A 177 -2.32 6.08 -16.78
C GLU A 177 -1.22 5.09 -16.40
N LEU A 178 -1.49 3.78 -16.45
CA LEU A 178 -0.46 2.75 -16.23
C LEU A 178 0.66 2.84 -17.28
N GLY A 179 0.33 3.00 -18.56
CA GLY A 179 1.33 3.17 -19.62
C GLY A 179 2.16 4.45 -19.49
N LEU A 180 1.55 5.54 -19.01
CA LEU A 180 2.27 6.78 -18.71
C LEU A 180 3.19 6.62 -17.49
N LEU A 181 2.69 6.00 -16.43
CA LEU A 181 3.46 5.75 -15.21
C LEU A 181 4.64 4.82 -15.49
N SER A 182 4.44 3.75 -16.26
CA SER A 182 5.51 2.79 -16.60
C SER A 182 6.64 3.45 -17.38
N SER A 183 6.30 4.35 -18.29
CA SER A 183 7.28 5.13 -19.07
C SER A 183 8.05 6.16 -18.21
N SER A 184 7.54 6.49 -17.04
CA SER A 184 8.12 7.48 -16.12
C SER A 184 8.89 6.86 -14.94
N VAL A 185 8.98 5.53 -14.87
CA VAL A 185 9.71 4.85 -13.80
C VAL A 185 11.21 5.15 -13.94
N PRO A 186 11.85 5.72 -12.92
CA PRO A 186 13.27 6.03 -12.97
C PRO A 186 14.11 4.76 -12.80
N GLN A 187 15.31 4.74 -13.36
CA GLN A 187 16.23 3.59 -13.25
C GLN A 187 16.59 3.24 -11.80
N ASN A 188 16.56 4.21 -10.89
CA ASN A 188 16.83 4.03 -9.47
C ASN A 188 15.55 3.87 -8.61
N ALA A 189 14.44 3.37 -9.19
CA ALA A 189 13.16 3.21 -8.51
C ALA A 189 13.27 2.46 -7.16
N GLU A 190 14.05 1.38 -7.09
CA GLU A 190 14.29 0.64 -5.84
C GLU A 190 14.88 1.54 -4.75
N GLN A 191 15.90 2.32 -5.09
CA GLN A 191 16.54 3.23 -4.15
C GLN A 191 15.54 4.28 -3.65
N LEU A 192 14.73 4.84 -4.55
CA LEU A 192 13.69 5.82 -4.18
C LEU A 192 12.57 5.20 -3.32
N LEU A 193 12.32 3.90 -3.47
CA LEU A 193 11.35 3.20 -2.64
C LEU A 193 11.84 3.07 -1.19
N VAL A 194 13.14 2.79 -1.00
CA VAL A 194 13.78 2.54 0.31
C VAL A 194 14.24 3.84 0.98
N GLN A 195 14.67 4.83 0.20
CA GLN A 195 15.13 6.13 0.69
C GLN A 195 14.01 6.91 1.39
N GLN A 196 14.40 7.63 2.45
CA GLN A 196 13.52 8.64 3.03
C GLN A 196 13.34 9.75 2.00
N PRO A 197 12.10 10.25 1.77
CA PRO A 197 11.94 11.49 1.04
C PRO A 197 12.73 12.55 1.80
N GLU A 198 13.76 13.14 1.18
CA GLU A 198 14.56 14.16 1.85
C GLU A 198 13.64 15.26 2.39
N GLU A 199 13.81 15.51 3.69
CA GLU A 199 13.15 16.56 4.43
C GLU A 199 13.64 17.90 3.89
N VAL A 200 12.88 18.47 2.95
CA VAL A 200 12.93 19.91 2.70
C VAL A 200 11.73 20.50 3.41
N GLU A 201 12.01 21.28 4.45
CA GLU A 201 11.07 22.10 5.26
C GLU A 201 10.04 22.84 4.40
#